data_AF-A0A2N2AG23-F1
#
_entry.id   AF-A0A2N2AG23-F1
#
_cell.length_a   1.000
_cell.length_b   1.000
_cell.length_c   1.000
_cell.angle_alpha   90.00
_cell.angle_beta   90.00
_cell.angle_gamma   90.00
#
_symmetry.space_group_name_H-M   'P 1'
#
loop_
_entity.id
_entity.type
_entity.pdbx_description
1 polymer ?
#
loop_
_entity_poly.entity_id
_entity_poly.type
_entity_poly.pdbx_seq_one_letter_code
_entity_poly.pdbx_strand_id
1 'polypeptide(L)'
;MHTDREKEAKDLERKLLWVTIIDTPGAILVGLALYGKFGANGNAFHPLLNNDTVLAAMFAVGGAIMAWGSWQVVMIARRRAKLLGLR
;
A
#
# COMPACT_ATOMS: atom_id res chain seq x y z
N MET A 1 34.43 -3.38 -1.19
CA MET A 1 33.71 -2.33 -0.44
C MET A 1 32.60 -1.64 -1.24
N HIS A 2 32.71 -1.46 -2.58
CA HIS A 2 31.58 -0.98 -3.40
C HIS A 2 30.46 -2.03 -3.59
N THR A 3 30.85 -3.31 -3.74
CA THR A 3 29.94 -4.43 -4.01
C THR A 3 28.93 -4.71 -2.89
N ASP A 4 29.29 -4.41 -1.64
CA ASP A 4 28.42 -4.67 -0.48
C ASP A 4 27.27 -3.66 -0.39
N ARG A 5 27.56 -2.38 -0.64
CA ARG A 5 26.54 -1.31 -0.67
C ARG A 5 25.58 -1.46 -1.85
N GLU A 6 26.08 -1.89 -3.00
CA GLU A 6 25.26 -2.15 -4.19
C GLU A 6 24.31 -3.33 -3.98
N LYS A 7 24.77 -4.41 -3.32
CA LYS A 7 23.92 -5.53 -2.93
C LYS A 7 22.83 -5.11 -1.96
N GLU A 8 23.18 -4.36 -0.92
CA GLU A 8 22.21 -3.87 0.07
C GLU A 8 21.17 -2.93 -0.55
N ALA A 9 21.57 -2.09 -1.51
CA ALA A 9 20.64 -1.25 -2.27
C ALA A 9 19.65 -2.07 -3.10
N LYS A 10 20.12 -3.10 -3.81
CA LYS A 10 19.26 -4.01 -4.58
C LYS A 10 18.29 -4.80 -3.70
N ASP A 11 18.72 -5.21 -2.51
CA ASP A 11 17.85 -5.91 -1.55
C ASP A 11 16.74 -4.99 -1.02
N LEU A 12 17.03 -3.72 -0.76
CA LEU A 12 16.02 -2.73 -0.37
C LEU A 12 15.03 -2.45 -1.51
N GLU A 13 15.51 -2.37 -2.75
CA GLU A 13 14.65 -2.20 -3.93
C GLU A 13 13.72 -3.40 -4.12
N ARG A 14 14.25 -4.62 -3.96
CA ARG A 14 13.44 -5.84 -4.02
C ARG A 14 12.39 -5.89 -2.91
N LYS A 15 12.74 -5.48 -1.69
CA LYS A 15 11.77 -5.37 -0.58
C LYS A 15 10.70 -4.34 -0.89
N LEU A 16 11.06 -3.19 -1.45
CA LEU A 16 10.10 -2.16 -1.83
C LEU A 16 9.13 -2.69 -2.88
N LEU A 17 9.61 -3.41 -3.90
CA LEU A 17 8.77 -4.05 -4.92
C LEU A 17 7.74 -4.99 -4.28
N TRP A 18 8.16 -5.83 -3.34
CA TRP A 18 7.26 -6.73 -2.62
C TRP A 18 6.22 -5.99 -1.77
N VAL A 19 6.63 -4.91 -1.09
CA VAL A 19 5.71 -4.06 -0.35
C VAL A 19 4.65 -3.49 -1.29
N THR A 20 5.04 -2.94 -2.44
CA THR A 20 4.10 -2.36 -3.42
C THR A 20 3.12 -3.40 -3.95
N ILE A 21 3.57 -4.63 -4.22
CA ILE A 21 2.70 -5.73 -4.68
C ILE A 21 1.60 -6.04 -3.65
N ILE A 22 1.94 -6.01 -2.35
CA ILE A 22 0.99 -6.27 -1.27
C ILE A 22 0.10 -5.05 -1.00
N ASP A 23 0.65 -3.85 -1.11
CA ASP A 23 -0.03 -2.60 -0.81
C ASP A 23 -1.07 -2.20 -1.86
N THR A 24 -0.79 -2.49 -3.14
CA THR A 24 -1.66 -2.14 -4.28
C THR A 24 -3.09 -2.69 -4.13
N PRO A 25 -3.32 -3.98 -3.80
CA PRO A 25 -4.64 -4.48 -3.45
C PRO A 25 -5.33 -3.69 -2.34
N GLY A 26 -4.59 -3.27 -1.31
CA GLY A 26 -5.12 -2.46 -0.22
C GLY A 26 -5.66 -1.12 -0.70
N ALA A 27 -4.87 -0.41 -1.52
CA ALA A 27 -5.29 0.85 -2.13
C ALA A 27 -6.52 0.70 -3.03
N ILE A 28 -6.60 -0.38 -3.81
CA ILE A 28 -7.78 -0.69 -4.63
C ILE A 28 -9.02 -0.92 -3.76
N LEU A 29 -8.90 -1.68 -2.67
CA LEU A 29 -10.02 -1.92 -1.74
C LEU A 29 -10.54 -0.63 -1.13
N VAL A 30 -9.65 0.24 -0.64
CA VAL A 30 -10.05 1.55 -0.08
C VAL A 30 -10.68 2.43 -1.15
N GLY A 31 -10.09 2.48 -2.35
CA GLY A 31 -10.62 3.27 -3.46
C GLY A 31 -12.02 2.83 -3.89
N LEU A 32 -12.25 1.52 -4.01
CA LEU A 32 -13.57 0.95 -4.30
C LEU A 32 -14.57 1.20 -3.17
N ALA A 33 -14.13 1.12 -1.91
CA ALA A 33 -14.98 1.40 -0.76
C ALA A 33 -15.41 2.88 -0.72
N LEU A 34 -14.48 3.81 -1.01
CA LEU A 34 -14.76 5.24 -1.16
C LEU A 34 -15.74 5.50 -2.31
N TYR A 35 -15.51 4.87 -3.46
CA TYR A 35 -16.40 4.97 -4.61
C TYR A 35 -17.81 4.48 -4.29
N GLY A 36 -17.95 3.28 -3.70
CA GLY A 36 -19.26 2.73 -3.33
C GLY A 36 -19.99 3.62 -2.32
N LYS A 37 -19.27 4.12 -1.31
CA LYS A 37 -19.87 4.93 -0.23
C LYS A 37 -20.25 6.36 -0.65
N PHE A 38 -19.42 7.01 -1.46
CA PHE A 38 -19.55 8.45 -1.74
C PHE A 38 -19.83 8.79 -3.21
N GLY A 39 -19.48 7.90 -4.14
CA GLY A 39 -19.61 8.14 -5.59
C GLY A 39 -20.80 7.45 -6.24
N ALA A 40 -21.17 6.27 -5.75
CA ALA A 40 -22.18 5.43 -6.39
C ALA A 40 -23.63 5.81 -6.05
N ASN A 41 -23.90 6.41 -4.89
CA ASN A 41 -25.26 6.75 -4.41
C ASN A 41 -26.26 5.58 -4.55
N GLY A 42 -25.83 4.34 -4.28
CA GLY A 42 -26.65 3.13 -4.41
C GLY A 42 -26.74 2.54 -5.82
N ASN A 43 -26.07 3.13 -6.82
CA ASN A 43 -26.02 2.65 -8.20
C ASN A 43 -24.58 2.32 -8.63
N ALA A 44 -23.85 1.55 -7.81
CA ALA A 44 -22.49 1.14 -8.14
C ALA A 44 -22.48 0.15 -9.32
N PHE A 45 -21.37 0.12 -10.07
CA PHE A 45 -21.19 -0.83 -11.18
C PHE A 45 -21.23 -2.31 -10.76
N HIS A 46 -21.06 -2.60 -9.46
CA HIS A 46 -21.16 -3.96 -8.91
C HIS A 46 -22.01 -3.98 -7.63
N PRO A 47 -22.95 -4.92 -7.45
CA PRO A 47 -23.86 -4.95 -6.29
C PRO A 47 -23.16 -5.01 -4.92
N LEU A 48 -21.99 -5.64 -4.85
CA LEU A 48 -21.16 -5.69 -3.63
C LEU A 48 -20.81 -4.29 -3.10
N LEU A 49 -20.67 -3.29 -3.98
CA LEU A 49 -20.31 -1.93 -3.62
C LEU A 49 -21.52 -1.09 -3.15
N ASN A 50 -22.72 -1.65 -3.18
CA ASN A 50 -23.92 -1.04 -2.59
C ASN A 50 -24.22 -1.62 -1.18
N ASN A 51 -23.39 -2.53 -0.66
CA ASN A 51 -23.58 -3.15 0.64
C ASN A 51 -22.65 -2.50 1.69
N ASP A 52 -23.21 -1.83 2.68
CA ASP A 52 -22.44 -1.13 3.72
C ASP A 52 -21.49 -2.02 4.51
N THR A 53 -21.87 -3.27 4.79
CA THR A 53 -21.00 -4.24 5.47
C THR A 53 -19.78 -4.58 4.62
N VAL A 54 -19.98 -4.76 3.31
CA VAL A 54 -18.89 -5.01 2.36
C VAL A 54 -17.98 -3.79 2.26
N LEU A 55 -18.53 -2.59 2.12
CA LEU A 55 -17.75 -1.35 2.08
C LEU A 55 -16.94 -1.16 3.37
N ALA A 56 -17.53 -1.41 4.54
CA ALA A 56 -16.82 -1.34 5.83
C ALA A 56 -15.67 -2.36 5.91
N ALA A 57 -15.88 -3.60 5.45
CA ALA A 57 -14.84 -4.61 5.40
C ALA A 57 -13.70 -4.22 4.45
N MET A 58 -14.02 -3.68 3.28
CA MET A 58 -13.04 -3.18 2.30
C MET A 58 -12.22 -2.02 2.87
N PHE A 59 -12.86 -1.09 3.60
CA PHE A 59 -12.14 -0.03 4.33
C PHE A 59 -11.21 -0.58 5.41
N ALA A 60 -11.69 -1.51 6.22
CA ALA A 60 -10.91 -2.06 7.33
C ALA A 60 -9.68 -2.83 6.82
N VAL A 61 -9.89 -3.76 5.88
CA VAL A 61 -8.82 -4.59 5.32
C VAL A 61 -7.88 -3.73 4.46
N GLY A 62 -8.43 -2.93 3.55
CA GLY A 62 -7.65 -2.06 2.68
C GLY A 62 -6.85 -1.03 3.46
N GLY A 63 -7.47 -0.39 4.46
CA GLY A 63 -6.82 0.57 5.34
C GLY A 63 -5.70 -0.04 6.18
N ALA A 64 -5.89 -1.27 6.69
CA ALA A 64 -4.85 -1.99 7.43
C ALA A 64 -3.65 -2.31 6.53
N ILE A 65 -3.90 -2.78 5.30
CA ILE A 65 -2.85 -3.04 4.30
C ILE A 65 -2.09 -1.75 3.98
N MET A 66 -2.82 -0.67 3.67
CA MET A 66 -2.22 0.64 3.36
C MET A 66 -1.38 1.21 4.50
N ALA A 67 -1.87 1.10 5.73
CA ALA A 67 -1.12 1.55 6.90
C ALA A 67 0.19 0.76 7.08
N TRP A 68 0.13 -0.57 6.91
CA TRP A 68 1.31 -1.43 6.93
C TRP A 68 2.29 -1.13 5.79
N GLY A 69 1.79 -1.03 4.56
CA GLY A 69 2.61 -0.71 3.38
C GLY A 69 3.32 0.63 3.51
N SER A 70 2.58 1.67 3.93
CA SER A 70 3.13 3.00 4.20
C SER A 70 4.23 2.97 5.25
N TRP A 71 4.03 2.22 6.34
CA TRP A 71 5.05 2.04 7.39
C TRP A 71 6.32 1.38 6.84
N GLN A 72 6.18 0.32 6.03
CA GLN A 72 7.31 -0.37 5.41
C GLN A 72 8.07 0.53 4.42
N VAL A 73 7.37 1.29 3.59
CA VAL A 73 7.98 2.25 2.66
C VAL A 73 8.82 3.28 3.41
N VAL A 74 8.27 3.88 4.48
CA VAL A 74 9.01 4.84 5.31
C VAL A 74 10.26 4.20 5.93
N MET A 75 10.15 2.97 6.44
CA MET A 75 11.27 2.27 7.05
C MET A 75 12.38 1.93 6.03
N ILE A 76 12.01 1.48 4.83
CA ILE A 76 12.94 1.21 3.73
C ILE A 76 13.59 2.51 3.24
N ALA A 77 12.80 3.58 3.07
CA ALA A 77 13.31 4.89 2.65
C ALA A 77 14.34 5.45 3.64
N ARG A 78 14.08 5.35 4.94
CA ARG A 78 15.03 5.74 6.00
C ARG A 78 16.33 4.93 5.94
N ARG A 79 16.26 3.62 5.71
CA ARG A 79 17.45 2.77 5.55
C ARG A 79 18.25 3.18 4.31
N ARG A 80 17.58 3.42 3.19
CA ARG A 80 18.22 3.88 1.94
C ARG A 80 18.88 5.24 2.09
N ALA A 81 18.23 6.20 2.76
CA ALA A 81 18.81 7.52 3.04
C ALA A 81 20.09 7.40 3.88
N LYS A 82 20.08 6.55 4.92
CA LYS A 82 21.25 6.28 5.75
C LYS A 82 22.40 5.65 4.95
N LEU A 83 22.11 4.73 4.03
CA LEU A 83 23.12 4.10 3.17
C LEU A 83 23.74 5.09 2.17
N LEU A 84 22.96 6.08 1.71
CA LEU A 84 23.40 7.11 0.78
C LEU A 84 24.01 8.34 1.48
N GLY A 85 24.04 8.38 2.81
CA GLY A 85 24.56 9.51 3.58
C GLY A 85 23.71 10.78 3.49
N LEU A 86 22.46 10.66 3.04
CA LEU A 86 21.51 11.77 3.00
C LEU A 86 20.97 11.95 4.44
N ARG A 87 21.43 13.01 5.11
CA ARG A 87 21.00 13.41 6.46
C ARG A 87 19.69 14.18 6.44
#